data_AF-A0A4Q7SAQ8-F1
#
_entry.id   AF-A0A4Q7SAQ8-F1
#
_cell.length_a   1.000
_cell.length_b   1.000
_cell.length_c   1.000
_cell.angle_alpha   90.00
_cell.angle_beta   90.00
_cell.angle_gamma   90.00
#
_symmetry.space_group_name_H-M   'P 1'
#
loop_
_entity.id
_entity.type
_entity.pdbx_description
1 polymer ?
#
loop_
_entity_poly.entity_id
_entity_poly.type
_entity_poly.pdbx_seq_one_letter_code
_entity_poly.pdbx_strand_id
1 'polypeptide(L)' 'MQATLHHPAAPAVVPVSIPLGELLPWAIFGGMLMLLAIYFVGVEEGAAAIFNTMYVHEFVHDGRHLLGFPCH' A
#
# COMPACT_ATOMS: atom_id res chain seq x y z
N MET A 1 30.59 42.48 43.34
CA MET A 1 30.98 41.93 42.01
C MET A 1 29.91 40.92 41.62
N GLN A 2 28.92 41.31 40.81
CA GLN A 2 27.88 40.39 40.31
C GLN A 2 28.30 39.91 38.92
N ALA A 3 28.52 38.61 38.77
CA ALA A 3 28.80 37.98 37.50
C ALA A 3 27.48 37.69 36.77
N THR A 4 27.29 38.30 35.60
CA THR A 4 26.17 38.00 34.70
C THR A 4 26.46 36.71 33.94
N LEU A 5 25.71 35.65 34.23
CA LEU A 5 25.79 34.39 33.47
C LEU A 5 25.01 34.53 32.16
N HIS A 6 25.72 34.61 31.04
CA HIS A 6 25.14 34.43 29.72
C HIS A 6 24.81 32.94 29.53
N HIS A 7 23.52 32.60 29.53
CA HIS A 7 23.09 31.27 29.08
C HIS A 7 22.95 31.28 27.56
N PRO A 8 23.62 30.37 26.82
CA PRO A 8 23.40 30.22 25.40
C PRO A 8 21.96 29.77 25.16
N ALA A 9 21.26 30.47 24.27
CA ALA A 9 19.92 30.06 23.85
C ALA A 9 20.01 28.66 23.19
N ALA A 10 19.21 27.72 23.70
CA ALA A 10 19.11 26.40 23.09
C ALA A 10 18.57 26.52 21.66
N PRO A 11 19.08 25.71 20.70
CA PRO A 11 18.59 25.76 19.34
C PRO A 11 17.09 25.42 19.30
N ALA A 12 16.32 26.24 18.59
CA ALA A 12 14.90 26.00 18.40
C ALA A 12 14.69 24.79 17.48
N VAL A 13 13.94 23.78 17.95
CA VAL A 13 13.50 22.66 17.13
C VAL A 13 12.35 23.16 16.25
N VAL A 14 12.61 23.31 14.95
CA VAL A 14 11.58 23.61 13.96
C VAL A 14 10.90 22.31 13.51
N PRO A 15 9.56 22.23 13.56
CA PRO A 15 8.85 21.08 13.05
C PRO A 15 9.05 20.96 11.54
N VAL A 16 9.53 19.80 11.09
CA VAL A 16 9.58 19.44 9.68
C VAL A 16 8.17 19.18 9.19
N SER A 17 7.78 19.83 8.10
CA SER A 17 6.54 19.56 7.39
C SER A 17 6.68 18.28 6.55
N ILE A 18 5.61 17.48 6.51
CA ILE A 18 5.53 16.30 5.63
C ILE A 18 5.25 16.79 4.20
N PRO A 19 6.10 16.49 3.20
CA PRO A 19 5.92 16.98 1.83
C PRO A 19 4.83 16.18 1.12
N LEU A 20 3.56 16.49 1.41
CA LEU A 20 2.42 15.76 0.85
C LEU A 20 2.42 15.78 -0.68
N GLY A 21 2.82 16.89 -1.32
CA GLY A 21 2.86 17.00 -2.78
C GLY A 21 3.80 16.01 -3.45
N GLU A 22 4.89 15.63 -2.78
CA GLU A 22 5.86 14.65 -3.29
C GLU A 22 5.39 13.21 -3.03
N LEU A 23 4.68 12.98 -1.92
CA LEU A 23 4.16 11.67 -1.54
C LEU A 23 2.88 11.30 -2.27
N LEU A 24 2.03 12.26 -2.60
CA LEU A 24 0.68 12.02 -3.12
C LEU A 24 0.68 11.20 -4.43
N PRO A 25 1.53 11.47 -5.44
CA PRO A 25 1.56 10.69 -6.67
C PRO A 25 1.90 9.21 -6.41
N TRP A 26 2.86 8.94 -5.53
CA TRP A 26 3.26 7.58 -5.16
C TRP A 26 2.21 6.88 -4.31
N ALA A 27 1.55 7.60 -3.40
CA ALA A 27 0.46 7.06 -2.61
C ALA A 27 -0.75 6.69 -3.49
N ILE A 28 -1.08 7.52 -4.49
CA ILE A 28 -2.12 7.23 -5.47
C ILE A 28 -1.72 6.01 -6.31
N PHE A 29 -0.50 5.98 -6.82
CA PHE A 29 -0.02 4.87 -7.63
C PHE A 29 -0.01 3.55 -6.84
N GLY A 30 0.58 3.54 -5.64
CA GLY A 30 0.60 2.39 -4.75
C GLY A 30 -0.81 1.99 -4.30
N GLY A 31 -1.67 2.95 -3.99
CA GLY A 31 -3.07 2.71 -3.64
C GLY A 31 -3.84 2.06 -4.80
N MET A 32 -3.62 2.51 -6.04
CA MET A 32 -4.22 1.90 -7.23
C MET A 32 -3.76 0.46 -7.43
N LEU A 33 -2.45 0.18 -7.26
CA LEU A 33 -1.93 -1.19 -7.32
C LEU A 33 -2.47 -2.07 -6.20
N MET A 34 -2.60 -1.53 -4.99
CA MET A 34 -3.21 -2.23 -3.86
C MET A 34 -4.66 -2.61 -4.16
N LEU A 35 -5.46 -1.67 -4.66
CA LEU A 35 -6.85 -1.93 -5.04
C LEU A 35 -6.94 -2.96 -6.16
N LEU A 36 -6.03 -2.93 -7.12
CA LEU A 36 -5.94 -3.94 -8.19
C LEU A 36 -5.62 -5.33 -7.62
N ALA A 37 -4.67 -5.43 -6.70
CA ALA A 37 -4.34 -6.68 -6.03
C ALA A 37 -5.53 -7.22 -5.22
N ILE A 38 -6.21 -6.35 -4.46
CA ILE A 38 -7.43 -6.71 -3.72
C ILE A 38 -8.53 -7.19 -4.66
N TYR A 39 -8.70 -6.57 -5.83
CA TYR A 39 -9.67 -7.00 -6.82
C TYR A 39 -9.37 -8.41 -7.35
N PHE A 40 -8.12 -8.70 -7.75
CA PHE A 40 -7.77 -10.03 -8.26
C PHE A 40 -7.99 -11.11 -7.20
N VAL A 41 -7.39 -10.93 -6.02
CA VAL A 41 -7.53 -11.88 -4.89
C VAL A 41 -9.01 -12.02 -4.50
N GLY A 42 -9.74 -10.91 -4.43
CA GLY A 42 -11.16 -10.92 -4.09
C GLY A 42 -12.02 -11.64 -5.12
N VAL A 43 -11.71 -11.53 -6.42
CA VAL A 43 -12.43 -12.26 -7.48
C VAL A 43 -12.12 -13.76 -7.43
N GLU A 44 -10.86 -14.15 -7.20
CA GLU A 44 -10.46 -15.56 -7.08
C GLU A 44 -11.17 -16.27 -5.91
N GLU A 45 -11.33 -15.57 -4.79
CA GLU A 45 -12.06 -16.04 -3.59
C GLU A 45 -13.58 -15.78 -3.67
N GLY A 46 -14.08 -15.24 -4.78
CA GLY A 46 -15.51 -15.02 -5.01
C GLY A 46 -16.14 -13.85 -4.24
N ALA A 47 -15.36 -12.98 -3.61
CA ALA A 47 -15.84 -11.81 -2.86
C ALA A 47 -16.60 -10.78 -3.74
N ALA A 48 -16.34 -10.77 -5.06
CA ALA A 48 -17.04 -9.92 -6.03
C ALA A 48 -18.08 -10.70 -6.88
N ALA A 49 -18.41 -11.94 -6.52
CA ALA A 49 -19.31 -12.79 -7.30
C ALA A 49 -20.78 -12.39 -7.10
N ILE A 50 -21.40 -11.77 -8.12
CA ILE A 50 -22.85 -11.49 -8.16
C ILE A 50 -23.63 -12.68 -8.77
N PHE A 51 -22.95 -13.48 -9.60
CA PHE A 51 -23.39 -14.78 -10.13
C PHE A 51 -22.30 -15.81 -9.86
N ASN A 52 -22.63 -17.11 -9.95
CA ASN A 52 -21.67 -18.19 -9.72
C ASN A 52 -20.42 -18.00 -10.61
N THR A 53 -19.30 -17.60 -10.00
CA THR A 53 -18.07 -17.10 -10.65
C THR A 53 -17.15 -18.23 -11.15
N MET A 54 -17.69 -19.45 -11.30
CA MET A 54 -16.96 -20.65 -11.71
C MET A 54 -16.03 -20.45 -12.92
N TYR A 55 -16.45 -19.69 -13.95
CA TYR A 55 -15.63 -19.53 -15.16
C TYR A 55 -14.28 -18.84 -14.93
N VAL A 56 -14.25 -17.78 -14.11
CA VAL A 56 -12.99 -17.07 -13.82
C VAL A 56 -12.14 -17.91 -12.87
N HIS A 57 -12.77 -18.53 -11.88
CA HIS A 57 -12.11 -19.43 -10.95
C HIS A 57 -11.44 -20.61 -11.67
N GLU A 58 -12.13 -21.26 -12.62
CA GLU A 58 -11.58 -22.34 -13.45
C GLU A 58 -10.47 -21.85 -14.38
N PHE A 59 -10.64 -20.72 -15.06
CA PHE A 59 -9.61 -20.16 -15.94
C PHE A 59 -8.28 -19.90 -15.20
N VAL A 60 -8.35 -19.29 -14.01
CA VAL A 60 -7.16 -19.00 -13.20
C VAL A 60 -6.58 -20.28 -12.60
N HIS A 61 -7.44 -21.17 -12.13
CA HIS A 61 -7.05 -22.47 -11.61
C HIS A 61 -6.31 -23.31 -12.67
N ASP A 62 -6.79 -23.30 -13.91
CA ASP A 62 -6.15 -23.95 -15.06
C ASP A 62 -4.85 -23.27 -15.48
N GLY A 63 -4.80 -21.93 -15.44
CA GLY A 63 -3.58 -21.16 -15.69
C GLY A 63 -2.45 -21.52 -14.72
N ARG A 64 -2.77 -21.72 -13.43
CA ARG A 64 -1.81 -22.17 -12.42
C ARG A 64 -1.24 -23.56 -12.76
N HIS A 65 -2.06 -24.48 -13.24
CA HIS A 65 -1.62 -25.79 -13.71
C HIS A 65 -0.75 -25.70 -14.97
N LEU A 66 -1.11 -24.85 -15.94
CA LEU A 66 -0.33 -24.64 -17.16
C LEU A 66 1.07 -24.08 -16.87
N LEU A 67 1.20 -23.27 -15.83
CA LEU A 67 2.48 -22.71 -15.38
C LEU A 67 3.25 -23.65 -14.43
N GLY A 68 2.73 -24.86 -14.18
CA GLY A 68 3.39 -25.89 -13.37
C GLY A 68 3.35 -25.62 -11.86
N PHE A 69 2.56 -24.65 -11.42
CA PHE A 69 2.39 -24.39 -9.99
C PHE A 69 1.47 -25.46 -9.37
N PRO A 70 1.87 -26.08 -8.24
CA PRO A 70 1.09 -27.12 -7.60
C PRO A 70 -0.29 -26.60 -7.18
N CYS A 71 -1.32 -27.39 -7.47
CA CYS A 71 -2.60 -27.36 -6.76
C CYS A 71 -2.45 -28.18 -5.49
N HIS A 72 -3.31 -27.92 -4.51
CA HIS A 72 -3.41 -28.67 -3.28
C HIS A 72 -3.17 -30.19 -3.43
#